data_AF-A0A946NMA0-F1
#
_entry.id   AF-A0A946NMA0-F1
#
_cell.length_a   1.000
_cell.length_b   1.000
_cell.length_c   1.000
_cell.angle_alpha   90.00
_cell.angle_beta   90.00
_cell.angle_gamma   90.00
#
_symmetry.space_group_name_H-M   'P 1'
#
loop_
_entity.id
_entity.type
_entity.pdbx_description
1 polymer ?
#
loop_
_entity_poly.entity_id
_entity_poly.type
_entity_poly.pdbx_seq_one_letter_code
_entity_poly.pdbx_strand_id
1 'polypeptide(L)'
;MPKIPLKVVMIRRGKSKVNNVPSQNLITFIRKKILLGTDELSGDGEGWVRVDRHYQLRKYFENTEEGQATTGLTGKPKEDIEAGELLPPPGLANNLEELADLLKDING
;
A
#
# COMPACT_ATOMS: atom_id res chain seq x y z
N MET A 1 -17.93 -14.94 18.07
CA MET A 1 -17.66 -16.18 17.32
C MET A 1 -16.18 -16.23 16.96
N PRO A 2 -15.48 -17.34 17.19
CA PRO A 2 -14.07 -17.48 16.78
C PRO A 2 -13.98 -17.37 15.26
N LYS A 3 -13.22 -16.39 14.76
CA LYS A 3 -12.93 -16.24 13.33
C LYS A 3 -11.86 -17.27 12.97
N ILE A 4 -12.29 -18.41 12.44
CA ILE A 4 -11.37 -19.39 11.88
C ILE A 4 -10.67 -18.71 10.69
N PRO A 5 -9.33 -18.62 10.66
CA PRO A 5 -8.64 -18.01 9.54
C PRO A 5 -8.90 -18.84 8.28
N LEU A 6 -9.31 -18.17 7.21
CA LEU A 6 -9.53 -18.83 5.93
C LEU A 6 -8.22 -19.42 5.43
N LYS A 7 -8.26 -20.70 5.04
CA LYS A 7 -7.08 -21.40 4.51
C LYS A 7 -6.69 -20.87 3.12
N VAL A 8 -7.69 -20.41 2.37
CA VAL A 8 -7.54 -19.89 1.01
C VAL A 8 -8.34 -18.60 0.86
N VAL A 9 -7.82 -17.71 0.01
CA VAL A 9 -8.40 -16.40 -0.31
C VAL A 9 -8.37 -16.18 -1.82
N MET A 10 -9.09 -15.17 -2.25
CA MET A 10 -9.17 -14.71 -3.63
C MET A 10 -8.45 -13.38 -3.74
N ILE A 11 -7.75 -13.17 -4.85
CA ILE A 11 -7.02 -11.94 -5.11
C ILE A 11 -7.43 -11.43 -6.48
N ARG A 12 -7.67 -10.13 -6.61
CA ARG A 12 -7.89 -9.50 -7.91
C ARG A 12 -7.04 -8.25 -8.07
N ARG A 13 -6.65 -8.00 -9.32
CA ARG A 13 -5.95 -6.81 -9.79
C ARG A 13 -6.69 -6.29 -11.02
N GLY A 14 -7.57 -5.32 -10.81
CA GLY A 14 -8.49 -4.83 -11.85
C GLY A 14 -9.34 -5.97 -12.42
N LYS A 15 -9.14 -6.31 -13.71
CA LYS A 15 -9.87 -7.38 -14.40
C LYS A 15 -9.29 -8.78 -14.15
N SER A 16 -8.04 -8.86 -13.67
CA SER A 16 -7.37 -10.14 -13.41
C SER A 16 -7.78 -10.67 -12.04
N LYS A 17 -8.17 -11.93 -11.95
CA LYS A 17 -8.61 -12.57 -10.70
C LYS A 17 -7.95 -13.94 -10.55
N VAL A 18 -7.35 -14.16 -9.38
CA VAL A 18 -6.71 -15.40 -8.98
C VAL A 18 -7.51 -15.99 -7.82
N ASN A 19 -8.00 -17.21 -8.01
CA ASN A 19 -8.73 -17.94 -6.99
C ASN A 19 -7.78 -18.89 -6.26
N ASN A 20 -8.19 -19.31 -5.06
CA ASN A 20 -7.52 -20.40 -4.32
C ASN A 20 -6.08 -20.08 -3.88
N VAL A 21 -5.83 -18.83 -3.45
CA VAL A 21 -4.53 -18.42 -2.95
C VAL A 21 -4.41 -18.82 -1.48
N PRO A 22 -3.40 -19.62 -1.08
CA PRO A 22 -3.22 -19.97 0.33
C PRO A 22 -2.86 -18.74 1.15
N SER A 23 -3.59 -18.51 2.23
CA SER A 23 -3.43 -17.33 3.09
C SER A 23 -2.05 -17.25 3.75
N GLN A 24 -1.42 -18.40 3.98
CA GLN A 24 -0.05 -18.52 4.50
C GLN A 24 1.01 -17.89 3.58
N ASN A 25 0.78 -17.88 2.26
CA ASN A 25 1.75 -17.38 1.29
C ASN A 25 1.60 -15.88 1.02
N LEU A 26 0.54 -15.23 1.50
CA LEU A 26 0.28 -13.81 1.27
C LEU A 26 1.46 -12.93 1.72
N ILE A 27 2.01 -13.21 2.90
CA ILE A 27 3.14 -12.45 3.46
C ILE A 27 4.37 -12.58 2.54
N THR A 28 4.66 -13.80 2.07
CA THR A 28 5.77 -14.06 1.14
C THR A 28 5.55 -13.34 -0.19
N PHE A 29 4.32 -13.31 -0.71
CA PHE A 29 4.01 -12.61 -1.95
C PHE A 29 4.15 -11.09 -1.83
N ILE A 30 3.80 -10.53 -0.67
CA ILE A 30 4.02 -9.10 -0.39
C ILE A 30 5.52 -8.79 -0.35
N ARG A 31 6.30 -9.58 0.40
CA ARG A 31 7.76 -9.43 0.50
C ARG A 31 8.47 -9.56 -0.84
N LYS A 32 8.03 -10.51 -1.66
CA LYS A 32 8.55 -10.72 -3.03
C LYS A 32 8.02 -9.71 -4.05
N LYS A 33 7.26 -8.69 -3.63
CA LYS A 33 6.61 -7.69 -4.49
C LYS A 33 5.71 -8.29 -5.59
N ILE A 34 5.23 -9.52 -5.39
CA ILE A 34 4.28 -10.18 -6.29
C ILE A 34 2.87 -9.64 -6.03
N LEU A 35 2.51 -9.53 -4.74
CA LEU A 35 1.26 -8.94 -4.27
C LEU A 35 1.49 -7.47 -3.91
N LEU A 36 0.79 -6.59 -4.61
CA LEU A 36 0.90 -5.14 -4.44
C LEU A 36 -0.17 -4.65 -3.48
N GLY A 37 0.09 -3.51 -2.85
CA GLY A 37 -0.87 -2.89 -1.92
C GLY A 37 -2.18 -2.51 -2.58
N THR A 38 -2.13 -2.16 -3.87
CA THR A 38 -3.28 -1.83 -4.72
C THR A 38 -4.14 -3.04 -5.08
N ASP A 39 -3.64 -4.25 -4.88
CA ASP A 39 -4.41 -5.46 -5.13
C ASP A 39 -5.54 -5.59 -4.12
N GLU A 40 -6.57 -6.35 -4.46
CA GLU A 40 -7.73 -6.57 -3.61
C GLU A 40 -7.79 -8.04 -3.19
N LEU A 41 -8.03 -8.25 -1.91
CA LEU A 41 -8.20 -9.54 -1.25
C LEU A 41 -9.68 -9.76 -0.93
N SER A 42 -10.16 -10.98 -1.09
CA SER A 42 -11.47 -11.40 -0.62
C SER A 42 -11.42 -12.81 -0.06
N GLY A 43 -12.16 -13.04 1.03
CA GLY A 43 -12.29 -14.36 1.63
C GLY A 43 -13.50 -15.16 1.12
N ASP A 44 -14.52 -14.44 0.68
CA ASP A 44 -15.85 -14.94 0.31
C ASP A 44 -16.18 -14.70 -1.18
N GLY A 45 -15.41 -13.85 -1.86
CA GLY A 45 -15.64 -13.43 -3.24
C GLY A 45 -16.60 -12.24 -3.38
N GLU A 46 -17.19 -11.78 -2.27
CA GLU A 46 -18.14 -10.68 -2.22
C GLU A 46 -17.49 -9.41 -1.64
N GLY A 47 -16.81 -9.54 -0.50
CA GLY A 47 -16.11 -8.47 0.17
C GLY A 47 -14.67 -8.34 -0.33
N TRP A 48 -14.41 -7.33 -1.15
CA TRP A 48 -13.07 -7.05 -1.66
C TRP A 48 -12.45 -5.89 -0.90
N VAL A 49 -11.26 -6.10 -0.36
CA VAL A 49 -10.51 -5.09 0.39
C VAL A 49 -9.09 -4.98 -0.13
N ARG A 50 -8.58 -3.77 -0.27
CA ARG A 50 -7.19 -3.58 -0.68
C ARG A 50 -6.22 -4.22 0.32
N VAL A 51 -5.19 -4.88 -0.19
CA VAL A 51 -4.24 -5.62 0.64
C VAL A 51 -3.47 -4.66 1.56
N ASP A 52 -3.17 -3.44 1.10
CA ASP A 52 -2.55 -2.38 1.91
C ASP A 52 -3.44 -1.86 3.06
N ARG A 53 -4.76 -1.93 2.90
CA ARG A 53 -5.73 -1.51 3.94
C ARG A 53 -6.15 -2.65 4.85
N HIS A 54 -5.77 -3.88 4.54
CA HIS A 54 -6.16 -5.04 5.32
C HIS A 54 -5.46 -5.02 6.69
N TYR A 55 -6.25 -5.19 7.75
CA TYR A 55 -5.82 -5.05 9.15
C TYR A 55 -4.53 -5.80 9.49
N GLN A 56 -4.38 -7.02 8.98
CA GLN A 56 -3.20 -7.85 9.25
C GLN A 56 -2.04 -7.63 8.27
N LEU A 57 -2.33 -7.19 7.05
CA LEU A 57 -1.34 -7.18 5.96
C LEU A 57 -0.68 -5.81 5.77
N ARG A 58 -1.38 -4.72 6.13
CA ARG A 58 -0.87 -3.34 6.02
C ARG A 58 0.55 -3.14 6.55
N LYS A 59 0.86 -3.78 7.68
CA LYS A 59 2.17 -3.72 8.34
C LYS A 59 3.32 -4.25 7.47
N TYR A 60 3.04 -5.13 6.52
CA TYR A 60 4.07 -5.65 5.62
C TYR A 60 4.36 -4.69 4.47
N PHE A 61 3.45 -3.79 4.12
CA PHE A 61 3.70 -2.76 3.10
C PHE A 61 4.48 -1.58 3.67
N GLU A 62 4.17 -1.15 4.89
CA GLU A 62 4.89 -0.08 5.62
C GLU A 62 6.34 -0.47 5.94
N ASN A 63 6.60 -1.75 6.16
CA ASN A 63 7.94 -2.26 6.50
C ASN A 63 8.66 -2.89 5.31
N THR A 64 8.16 -2.75 4.07
CA THR A 64 8.95 -3.12 2.88
C THR A 64 9.96 -2.01 2.55
N GLU A 65 10.68 -1.60 3.58
CA GLU A 65 11.85 -0.70 3.58
C GLU A 65 13.09 -1.57 3.81
N GLU A 66 13.17 -2.74 3.15
CA GLU A 66 14.47 -3.43 3.00
C GLU A 66 15.21 -2.71 1.87
N GLY A 67 15.67 -1.52 2.25
CA GLY A 67 16.29 -0.52 1.42
C GLY A 67 16.83 0.68 2.21
N GLN A 68 16.34 0.96 3.42
CA GLN A 68 17.00 1.93 4.31
C GLN A 68 16.52 1.80 5.76
N ALA A 69 17.45 1.36 6.61
CA ALA A 69 17.33 1.51 8.05
C ALA A 69 17.42 2.99 8.40
N THR A 70 16.30 3.61 8.80
CA THR A 70 16.32 4.66 9.82
C THR A 70 15.11 4.50 10.74
N THR A 71 15.40 3.84 11.85
CA THR A 71 14.71 3.87 13.13
C THR A 71 13.96 5.18 13.41
N GLY A 72 12.69 5.09 13.78
CA GLY A 72 11.88 6.24 14.22
C GLY A 72 10.62 5.82 14.95
N LEU A 73 10.78 5.13 16.09
CA LEU A 73 9.70 4.82 17.03
C LEU A 73 9.18 6.09 17.72
N THR A 74 8.00 6.59 17.36
CA THR A 74 7.15 7.44 18.22
C THR A 74 5.85 7.71 17.44
N GLY A 75 4.61 7.50 17.90
CA GLY A 75 4.08 7.33 19.23
C GLY A 75 2.62 7.85 19.20
N LYS A 76 1.66 6.94 19.29
CA LYS A 76 0.26 7.12 19.73
C LYS A 76 -0.76 7.92 18.87
N PRO A 77 -2.06 7.58 19.02
CA PRO A 77 -3.14 7.92 18.11
C PRO A 77 -3.93 9.14 18.59
N LYS A 78 -4.38 10.01 17.68
CA LYS A 78 -5.53 10.87 17.93
C LYS A 78 -6.35 11.04 16.67
N GLU A 79 -7.64 10.96 16.91
CA GLU A 79 -8.76 11.36 16.05
C GLU A 79 -8.51 12.75 15.48
N ASP A 80 -8.95 12.97 14.24
CA ASP A 80 -9.88 14.04 13.84
C ASP A 80 -9.83 14.23 12.32
N ILE A 81 -11.01 14.19 11.71
CA ILE A 81 -11.24 14.32 10.28
C ILE A 81 -11.22 15.82 9.95
N GLU A 82 -10.35 16.26 9.04
CA GLU A 82 -10.66 17.45 8.24
C GLU A 82 -9.95 17.40 6.88
N ALA A 83 -10.73 17.65 5.83
CA ALA A 83 -10.24 17.78 4.47
C ALA A 83 -9.32 19.01 4.38
N GLY A 84 -8.01 18.78 4.37
CA GLY A 84 -7.02 19.84 4.19
C GLY A 84 -6.18 19.54 2.96
N GLU A 85 -6.20 20.46 2.00
CA GLU A 85 -5.31 20.51 0.85
C GLU A 85 -3.89 20.08 1.23
N LEU A 86 -3.31 19.17 0.45
CA LEU A 86 -1.90 18.83 0.52
C LEU A 86 -1.10 20.05 0.08
N LEU A 87 -0.92 21.03 0.97
CA LEU A 87 0.04 22.10 0.77
C LEU A 87 1.42 21.44 0.73
N PRO A 88 2.13 21.48 -0.40
CA PRO A 88 3.49 20.95 -0.44
C PRO A 88 4.36 21.73 0.55
N PRO A 89 5.28 21.07 1.27
CA PRO A 89 6.14 21.74 2.25
C PRO A 89 6.86 22.95 1.63
N PRO A 90 7.07 24.06 2.36
CA PRO A 90 7.53 25.35 1.83
C PRO A 90 8.94 25.40 1.19
N GLY A 91 9.55 24.26 0.88
CA GLY A 91 10.83 24.16 0.16
C GLY A 91 10.78 23.33 -1.12
N LEU A 92 9.65 22.68 -1.45
CA LEU A 92 9.52 21.85 -2.64
C LEU A 92 9.13 22.62 -3.91
N ALA A 93 8.57 23.82 -3.79
CA ALA A 93 8.13 24.60 -4.95
C ALA A 93 9.29 24.93 -5.90
N ASN A 94 10.42 25.39 -5.35
CA ASN A 94 11.60 25.76 -6.15
C ASN A 94 12.18 24.56 -6.90
N ASN A 95 12.23 23.39 -6.24
CA ASN A 95 12.74 22.15 -6.83
C ASN A 95 11.81 21.62 -7.94
N LEU A 96 10.50 21.85 -7.83
CA LEU A 96 9.53 21.41 -8.83
C LEU A 96 9.60 22.26 -10.11
N GLU A 97 9.83 23.56 -9.97
CA GLU A 97 9.95 24.49 -11.11
C GLU A 97 11.22 24.19 -11.93
N GLU A 98 12.35 23.95 -11.27
CA GLU A 98 13.59 23.53 -11.94
C GLU A 98 13.44 22.22 -12.72
N LEU A 99 12.71 21.24 -12.16
CA LEU A 99 12.42 19.98 -12.86
C LEU A 99 11.44 20.16 -14.03
N ALA A 100 10.48 21.08 -13.90
CA ALA A 100 9.52 21.36 -14.96
C ALA A 100 10.20 21.98 -16.19
N ASP A 101 11.18 22.86 -16.00
CA ASP A 101 11.93 23.44 -17.11
C ASP A 101 12.89 22.43 -17.76
N LEU A 102 13.55 21.56 -16.97
CA LEU A 102 14.35 20.46 -17.55
C LEU A 102 13.51 19.50 -18.40
N LEU A 103 12.27 19.21 -17.98
CA LEU A 103 11.35 18.36 -18.75
C LEU A 103 10.85 19.03 -20.03
N LYS A 104 10.80 20.36 -20.10
CA LYS A 104 10.50 21.08 -21.35
C LYS A 104 11.65 20.97 -22.34
N ASP A 105 12.90 21.12 -21.88
CA ASP A 105 14.08 21.02 -22.74
C ASP A 105 14.26 19.62 -23.35
N ILE A 106 13.84 18.56 -22.66
CA ILE A 106 13.92 17.19 -23.19
C ILE A 106 12.83 16.91 -24.24
N ASN A 107 11.68 17.58 -24.15
CA ASN A 107 10.53 17.37 -25.04
C ASN A 107 10.40 18.46 -26.12
N GLY A 108 11.34 19.40 -26.19
CA GLY A 108 11.40 20.50 -27.15
C GLY A 108 12.27 20.20 -28.37
#